data_AF-A0A822CS11-F1
#
_entry.id   AF-A0A822CS11-F1
#
_cell.length_a   1.000
_cell.length_b   1.000
_cell.length_c   1.000
_cell.angle_alpha   90.00
_cell.angle_beta   90.00
_cell.angle_gamma   90.00
#
_symmetry.space_group_name_H-M   'P 1'
#
loop_
_entity.id
_entity.type
_entity.pdbx_description
1 polymer ?
#
loop_
_entity_poly.entity_id
_entity_poly.type
_entity_poly.pdbx_seq_one_letter_code
_entity_poly.pdbx_strand_id
1 'polypeptide(L)'
;MGRKSVALIADVSIDKAVETMMQKAAKELGSLNVVVANAGIVQVKPILDITTEDWDKMFATNMRGTGGKIIGACSVAGYTSAPMMGHYSATKWGVRGLTQAAAMEWAKHKITVNAYCPDLCPFDPGTYVIAMEKIENYNI
;
A
#
# COMPACT_ATOMS: atom_id res chain seq x y z
N MET A 1 -26.88 -5.91 -2.90
CA MET A 1 -25.73 -6.81 -2.65
C MET A 1 -25.73 -7.91 -3.71
N GLY A 2 -24.56 -8.33 -4.21
CA GLY A 2 -24.41 -9.21 -5.39
C GLY A 2 -23.27 -8.83 -6.33
N ARG A 3 -22.21 -8.20 -5.81
CA ARG A 3 -21.05 -7.78 -6.62
C ARG A 3 -20.08 -8.95 -6.77
N LYS A 4 -19.38 -9.01 -7.91
CA LYS A 4 -18.35 -10.03 -8.15
C LYS A 4 -17.17 -9.78 -7.20
N SER A 5 -16.77 -10.81 -6.47
CA SER A 5 -15.63 -10.80 -5.55
C SER A 5 -14.68 -11.94 -5.85
N VAL A 6 -13.38 -11.73 -5.64
CA VAL A 6 -12.34 -12.76 -5.76
C VAL A 6 -11.40 -12.65 -4.57
N ALA A 7 -11.07 -13.78 -3.95
CA ALA A 7 -10.05 -13.87 -2.90
C ALA A 7 -8.76 -14.40 -3.50
N LEU A 8 -7.67 -13.65 -3.35
CA LEU A 8 -6.33 -14.01 -3.85
C LEU A 8 -5.33 -13.87 -2.72
N ILE A 9 -4.54 -14.91 -2.50
CA ILE A 9 -3.46 -14.92 -1.50
C ILE A 9 -2.16 -14.60 -2.21
N ALA A 10 -1.45 -13.57 -1.74
CA ALA A 10 -0.15 -13.16 -2.25
C ALA A 10 0.68 -12.47 -1.16
N ASP A 11 1.98 -12.70 -1.17
CA ASP A 11 2.95 -11.93 -0.39
C ASP A 11 3.34 -10.69 -1.19
N VAL A 12 3.03 -9.51 -0.65
CA VAL A 12 3.27 -8.22 -1.34
C VAL A 12 4.74 -7.80 -1.36
N SER A 13 5.61 -8.47 -0.60
CA SER A 13 7.05 -8.26 -0.67
C SER A 13 7.71 -8.94 -1.88
N ILE A 14 6.95 -9.77 -2.61
CA ILE A 14 7.42 -10.53 -3.77
C ILE A 14 6.76 -9.98 -5.04
N ASP A 15 7.53 -9.27 -5.87
CA ASP A 15 7.05 -8.59 -7.08
C ASP A 15 6.25 -9.52 -8.00
N LYS A 16 6.73 -10.76 -8.20
CA LYS A 16 6.05 -11.72 -9.07
C LYS A 16 4.71 -12.19 -8.50
N ALA A 17 4.59 -12.27 -7.18
CA ALA A 17 3.33 -12.61 -6.52
C ALA A 17 2.32 -11.47 -6.70
N VAL A 18 2.75 -10.22 -6.55
CA VAL A 18 1.92 -9.03 -6.81
C VAL A 18 1.46 -8.98 -8.26
N GLU A 19 2.35 -9.15 -9.22
CA GLU A 19 2.03 -9.16 -10.65
C GLU A 19 0.97 -10.24 -10.97
N THR A 20 1.19 -11.46 -10.45
CA THR A 20 0.28 -12.59 -10.66
C THR A 20 -1.09 -12.33 -10.02
N MET A 21 -1.11 -11.75 -8.82
CA MET A 21 -2.34 -11.37 -8.13
C MET A 21 -3.12 -10.33 -8.92
N MET A 22 -2.46 -9.27 -9.39
CA MET A 22 -3.09 -8.20 -10.16
C MET A 22 -3.65 -8.70 -11.49
N GLN A 23 -2.92 -9.57 -12.19
CA GLN A 23 -3.40 -10.21 -13.43
C GLN A 23 -4.63 -11.08 -13.20
N LYS A 24 -4.62 -11.92 -12.15
CA LYS A 24 -5.78 -12.74 -11.77
C LYS A 24 -6.98 -11.88 -11.38
N ALA A 25 -6.76 -10.82 -10.59
CA ALA A 25 -7.81 -9.88 -10.19
C ALA A 25 -8.42 -9.17 -11.40
N ALA A 26 -7.60 -8.68 -12.33
CA ALA A 26 -8.07 -8.06 -13.57
C ALA A 26 -8.86 -9.03 -14.45
N LYS A 27 -8.39 -10.29 -14.57
CA LYS A 27 -9.09 -11.33 -15.33
C LYS A 27 -10.46 -11.66 -14.73
N GLU A 28 -10.53 -11.82 -13.41
CA GLU A 28 -11.78 -12.17 -12.74
C GLU A 28 -12.75 -10.98 -12.67
N LEU A 29 -12.27 -9.77 -12.35
CA LEU A 29 -13.13 -8.61 -12.17
C LEU A 29 -13.36 -7.81 -13.47
N GLY A 30 -12.68 -8.19 -14.56
CA GLY A 30 -12.76 -7.58 -15.90
C GLY A 30 -11.90 -6.33 -16.08
N SER A 31 -11.84 -5.46 -15.06
CA SER A 31 -10.94 -4.29 -15.04
C SER A 31 -10.63 -3.87 -13.62
N LEU A 32 -9.45 -3.26 -13.42
CA LEU A 32 -9.04 -2.68 -12.14
C LEU A 32 -9.03 -1.16 -12.27
N ASN A 33 -10.05 -0.52 -11.71
CA ASN A 33 -10.18 0.95 -11.74
C ASN A 33 -9.62 1.61 -10.48
N VAL A 34 -9.66 0.87 -9.36
CA VAL A 34 -9.19 1.31 -8.05
C VAL A 34 -8.30 0.22 -7.46
N VAL A 35 -7.13 0.63 -6.97
CA VAL A 35 -6.20 -0.25 -6.26
C VAL A 35 -5.87 0.37 -4.92
N VAL A 36 -5.99 -0.40 -3.85
CA VAL A 36 -5.63 0.04 -2.50
C VAL A 36 -4.42 -0.78 -2.06
N ALA A 37 -3.23 -0.18 -2.07
CA ALA A 37 -2.03 -0.81 -1.53
C ALA A 37 -1.99 -0.59 -0.01
N ASN A 38 -2.77 -1.42 0.68
CA ASN A 38 -2.97 -1.32 2.12
C ASN A 38 -1.95 -2.14 2.94
N ALA A 39 -1.45 -3.23 2.39
CA ALA A 39 -0.60 -4.16 3.13
C ALA A 39 0.66 -3.47 3.66
N GLY A 40 1.00 -3.73 4.92
CA GLY A 40 2.18 -3.16 5.55
C GLY A 40 2.45 -3.73 6.94
N ILE A 41 3.72 -3.82 7.31
CA ILE A 41 4.19 -4.30 8.62
C ILE A 41 4.73 -3.14 9.46
N VAL A 42 4.73 -3.36 10.78
CA VAL A 42 5.30 -2.45 11.77
C VAL A 42 6.25 -3.23 12.68
N GLN A 43 7.33 -2.59 13.09
CA GLN A 43 8.27 -3.13 14.06
C GLN A 43 8.71 -2.00 14.98
N VAL A 44 8.68 -2.27 16.28
CA VAL A 44 9.12 -1.35 17.32
C VAL A 44 10.50 -1.81 17.78
N LYS A 45 11.55 -1.05 17.41
CA LYS A 45 12.94 -1.41 17.69
C LYS A 45 13.81 -0.15 17.77
N PRO A 46 14.73 -0.02 18.76
CA PRO A 46 15.68 1.08 18.79
C PRO A 46 16.49 1.14 17.49
N ILE A 47 16.77 2.34 16.98
CA ILE A 47 17.46 2.50 15.68
C ILE A 47 18.81 1.78 15.67
N LEU A 48 19.53 1.81 16.79
CA LEU A 48 20.83 1.15 16.92
C LEU A 48 20.76 -0.39 16.82
N ASP A 49 19.58 -0.96 17.07
CA ASP A 49 19.38 -2.41 17.04
C ASP A 49 18.73 -2.88 15.74
N ILE A 50 18.37 -1.97 14.82
CA ILE A 50 17.79 -2.32 13.52
C ILE A 50 18.86 -3.01 12.68
N THR A 51 18.59 -4.25 12.26
CA THR A 51 19.48 -4.96 11.33
C THR A 51 19.16 -4.60 9.88
N THR A 52 20.07 -4.93 8.97
CA THR A 52 19.80 -4.81 7.53
C THR A 52 18.60 -5.65 7.11
N GLU A 53 18.43 -6.85 7.68
CA GLU A 53 17.24 -7.68 7.35
C GLU A 53 15.94 -7.04 7.84
N ASP A 54 15.94 -6.44 9.04
CA ASP A 54 14.77 -5.70 9.56
C ASP A 54 14.39 -4.55 8.62
N TRP A 55 15.40 -3.81 8.14
CA TRP A 55 15.23 -2.72 7.20
C TRP A 55 14.67 -3.20 5.85
N ASP A 56 15.33 -4.18 5.25
CA ASP A 56 14.95 -4.73 3.94
C ASP A 56 13.53 -5.29 3.97
N LYS A 57 13.17 -6.02 5.02
CA LYS A 57 11.82 -6.55 5.21
C LYS A 57 10.78 -5.42 5.31
N MET A 58 11.07 -4.37 6.10
CA MET A 58 10.17 -3.23 6.27
C MET A 58 9.89 -2.53 4.94
N PHE A 59 10.94 -2.26 4.17
CA PHE A 59 10.82 -1.59 2.86
C PHE A 59 10.21 -2.49 1.80
N ALA A 60 10.55 -3.78 1.79
CA ALA A 60 9.99 -4.72 0.82
C ALA A 60 8.46 -4.81 0.94
N THR A 61 7.92 -4.88 2.16
CA THR A 61 6.47 -4.94 2.34
C THR A 61 5.80 -3.56 2.18
N ASN A 62 6.31 -2.50 2.82
CA ASN A 62 5.60 -1.23 2.90
C ASN A 62 5.75 -0.34 1.67
N MET A 63 6.84 -0.48 0.90
CA MET A 63 7.17 0.41 -0.22
C MET A 63 7.09 -0.28 -1.58
N ARG A 64 7.52 -1.54 -1.72
CA ARG A 64 7.55 -2.18 -3.05
C ARG A 64 6.14 -2.51 -3.58
N GLY A 65 5.20 -2.81 -2.70
CA GLY A 65 3.82 -3.17 -3.07
C GLY A 65 2.93 -2.00 -3.54
N THR A 66 3.38 -0.75 -3.47
CA THR A 66 2.56 0.44 -3.77
C THR A 66 2.69 0.88 -5.24
N GLY A 67 2.21 0.10 -6.21
CA GLY A 67 2.29 0.41 -7.66
C GLY A 67 0.93 0.44 -8.40
N GLY A 68 0.61 1.54 -9.13
CA GLY A 68 -0.55 1.71 -10.02
C GLY A 68 -1.90 2.16 -9.39
N LYS A 69 -2.48 3.30 -9.84
CA LYS A 69 -3.76 3.91 -9.36
C LYS A 69 -4.04 3.69 -7.86
N ILE A 70 -3.09 4.10 -7.02
CA ILE A 70 -2.91 3.57 -5.67
C ILE A 70 -3.52 4.51 -4.64
N ILE A 71 -4.27 3.95 -3.70
CA ILE A 71 -4.40 4.50 -2.35
C ILE A 71 -3.32 3.84 -1.49
N GLY A 72 -2.23 4.55 -1.20
CA GLY A 72 -1.14 4.04 -0.36
C GLY A 72 -1.47 4.16 1.13
N ALA A 73 -1.34 3.06 1.89
CA ALA A 73 -1.46 3.12 3.34
C ALA A 73 -0.25 3.81 3.96
N CYS A 74 -0.41 5.08 4.35
CA CYS A 74 0.58 5.84 5.10
C CYS A 74 0.37 5.61 6.61
N SER A 75 0.64 6.62 7.42
CA SER A 75 0.45 6.69 8.88
C SER A 75 0.69 8.13 9.32
N VAL A 76 0.23 8.53 10.51
CA VAL A 76 0.74 9.73 11.21
C VAL A 76 2.29 9.72 11.32
N ALA A 77 2.89 8.53 11.36
CA ALA A 77 4.34 8.32 11.29
C ALA A 77 4.98 8.87 10.00
N GLY A 78 4.18 9.12 8.95
CA GLY A 78 4.58 9.77 7.70
C GLY A 78 4.69 11.31 7.78
N TYR A 79 4.31 11.91 8.91
CA TYR A 79 4.44 13.33 9.21
C TYR A 79 5.33 13.59 10.42
N THR A 80 5.18 12.78 11.47
CA THR A 80 5.95 12.91 12.71
C THR A 80 6.42 11.53 13.14
N SER A 81 7.73 11.37 13.37
CA SER A 81 8.30 10.10 13.85
C SER A 81 8.21 10.00 15.37
N ALA A 82 8.33 8.77 15.90
CA ALA A 82 8.49 8.53 17.32
C ALA A 82 9.73 7.65 17.59
N PRO A 83 10.30 7.71 18.81
CA PRO A 83 11.36 6.78 19.22
C PRO A 83 10.95 5.32 18.97
N MET A 84 11.92 4.50 18.58
CA MET A 84 11.75 3.07 18.24
C MET A 84 10.93 2.75 16.98
N MET A 85 10.47 3.74 16.22
CA MET A 85 9.75 3.53 14.95
C MET A 85 10.54 4.06 13.74
N GLY A 86 11.87 4.02 13.78
CA GLY A 86 12.73 4.71 12.81
C GLY A 86 12.51 4.25 11.36
N HIS A 87 12.75 2.97 11.08
CA HIS A 87 12.56 2.38 9.76
C HIS A 87 11.09 2.33 9.34
N TYR A 88 10.17 2.08 10.26
CA TYR A 88 8.73 2.19 9.98
C TYR A 88 8.35 3.59 9.50
N SER A 89 8.73 4.63 10.24
CA SER A 89 8.48 6.02 9.87
C SER A 89 9.14 6.35 8.53
N ALA A 90 10.37 5.91 8.30
CA ALA A 90 11.05 6.08 7.02
C ALA A 90 10.23 5.52 5.84
N THR A 91 9.65 4.32 5.98
CA THR A 91 8.76 3.77 4.94
C THR A 91 7.51 4.61 4.73
N LYS A 92 6.91 5.17 5.79
CA LYS A 92 5.67 5.98 5.68
C LYS A 92 5.93 7.36 5.08
N TRP A 93 7.09 7.96 5.35
CA TRP A 93 7.56 9.15 4.63
C TRP A 93 7.78 8.83 3.15
N GLY A 94 8.39 7.68 2.85
CA GLY A 94 8.57 7.17 1.50
C GLY A 94 7.24 7.02 0.74
N VAL A 95 6.23 6.39 1.37
CA VAL A 95 4.90 6.22 0.77
C VAL A 95 4.28 7.58 0.44
N ARG A 96 4.39 8.56 1.35
CA ARG A 96 3.89 9.92 1.13
C ARG A 96 4.60 10.62 -0.03
N GLY A 97 5.93 10.56 -0.09
CA GLY A 97 6.72 11.16 -1.16
C GLY A 97 6.43 10.52 -2.52
N LEU A 98 6.41 9.18 -2.58
CA LEU A 98 6.10 8.43 -3.79
C LEU A 98 4.68 8.73 -4.30
N THR A 99 3.71 8.81 -3.41
CA THR A 99 2.32 9.17 -3.76
C THR A 99 2.26 10.52 -4.45
N GLN A 100 2.95 11.53 -3.93
CA GLN A 100 2.98 12.87 -4.52
C GLN A 100 3.65 12.87 -5.89
N ALA A 101 4.81 12.21 -6.02
CA ALA A 101 5.52 12.08 -7.29
C ALA A 101 4.65 11.36 -8.35
N ALA A 102 4.08 10.22 -8.00
CA ALA A 102 3.24 9.43 -8.89
C ALA A 102 1.97 10.17 -9.31
N ALA A 103 1.35 10.94 -8.40
CA ALA A 103 0.20 11.78 -8.73
C ALA A 103 0.55 12.83 -9.80
N MET A 104 1.72 13.49 -9.70
CA MET A 104 2.19 14.46 -10.69
C MET A 104 2.53 13.79 -12.03
N GLU A 105 3.27 12.68 -12.00
CA GLU A 105 3.71 11.99 -13.21
C GLU A 105 2.56 11.35 -13.99
N TRP A 106 1.58 10.77 -13.28
CA TRP A 106 0.50 10.00 -13.90
C TRP A 106 -0.76 10.81 -14.17
N ALA A 107 -0.79 12.09 -13.77
CA ALA A 107 -1.87 13.03 -14.12
C ALA A 107 -2.14 13.07 -15.64
N LYS A 108 -1.08 13.03 -16.46
CA LYS A 108 -1.18 12.99 -17.94
C LYS A 108 -1.94 11.76 -18.47
N HIS A 109 -1.98 10.69 -17.68
CA HIS A 109 -2.71 9.46 -17.99
C HIS A 109 -4.11 9.42 -17.37
N LYS A 110 -4.58 10.53 -16.80
CA LYS A 110 -5.85 10.61 -16.03
C LYS A 110 -5.89 9.57 -14.90
N ILE A 111 -4.75 9.42 -14.21
CA ILE A 111 -4.61 8.55 -13.05
C ILE A 111 -4.46 9.43 -11.81
N THR A 112 -5.31 9.20 -10.82
CA THR A 112 -5.16 9.79 -9.49
C THR A 112 -4.43 8.82 -8.57
N VAL A 113 -3.58 9.37 -7.71
CA VAL A 113 -2.84 8.61 -6.69
C VAL A 113 -2.99 9.39 -5.39
N ASN A 114 -3.43 8.72 -4.33
CA ASN A 114 -3.67 9.34 -3.03
C ASN A 114 -3.08 8.45 -1.94
N ALA A 115 -2.91 9.01 -0.76
CA ALA A 115 -2.56 8.24 0.43
C ALA A 115 -3.40 8.74 1.59
N TYR A 116 -3.73 7.83 2.50
CA TYR A 116 -4.40 8.18 3.75
C TYR A 116 -3.45 7.91 4.91
N CYS A 117 -3.52 8.76 5.92
CA CYS A 117 -2.58 8.77 7.04
C CYS A 117 -3.36 8.54 8.32
N PRO A 118 -3.74 7.28 8.63
CA PRO A 118 -4.47 6.98 9.84
C PRO A 118 -3.57 7.21 11.07
N ASP A 119 -4.21 7.59 12.16
CA ASP A 119 -3.63 7.49 13.50
C ASP A 119 -3.80 6.05 14.03
N LEU A 120 -3.41 5.80 15.28
CA LEU A 120 -3.58 4.52 15.97
C LEU A 120 -5.04 4.03 15.89
N CYS A 121 -5.28 3.09 14.98
CA CYS A 121 -6.53 2.33 14.91
C CYS A 121 -6.29 0.92 15.49
N PRO A 122 -7.26 0.33 16.19
CA PRO A 122 -7.20 -1.08 16.55
C PRO A 122 -7.04 -1.91 15.28
N PHE A 123 -5.97 -2.69 15.17
CA PHE A 123 -5.77 -3.62 14.07
C PHE A 123 -5.41 -5.00 14.63
N ASP A 124 -5.86 -6.04 13.93
CA ASP A 124 -5.51 -7.42 14.23
C ASP A 124 -4.24 -7.78 13.43
N PRO A 125 -3.12 -8.14 14.08
CA PRO A 125 -1.89 -8.49 13.38
C PRO A 125 -2.07 -9.79 12.57
N GLY A 126 -2.50 -9.68 11.31
CA GLY A 126 -2.64 -10.83 10.42
C GLY A 126 -3.62 -10.67 9.26
N THR A 127 -4.49 -9.65 9.27
CA THR A 127 -5.52 -9.49 8.23
C THR A 127 -5.28 -8.22 7.41
N TYR A 128 -4.85 -8.41 6.16
CA TYR A 128 -4.77 -7.33 5.16
C TYR A 128 -5.99 -7.42 4.24
N VAL A 129 -6.94 -6.50 4.39
CA VAL A 129 -8.08 -6.40 3.48
C VAL A 129 -7.68 -5.56 2.28
N ILE A 130 -7.69 -6.17 1.09
CA ILE A 130 -7.66 -5.45 -0.18
C ILE A 130 -9.12 -5.36 -0.65
N ALA A 131 -9.75 -4.20 -0.44
CA ALA A 131 -11.04 -3.92 -1.06
C ALA A 131 -10.79 -3.34 -2.46
N MET A 132 -11.10 -4.11 -3.49
CA MET A 132 -11.15 -3.60 -4.87
C MET A 132 -12.62 -3.36 -5.22
N GLU A 133 -13.01 -2.10 -5.34
CA GLU A 133 -14.36 -1.73 -5.74
C GLU A 133 -14.38 -1.23 -7.19
N LYS A 134 -15.30 -1.76 -7.98
CA LYS A 134 -15.61 -1.23 -9.31
C LYS A 134 -16.41 0.05 -9.09
N ILE A 135 -15.76 1.22 -9.23
CA ILE A 135 -16.47 2.50 -9.30
C ILE A 135 -17.25 2.52 -10.62
N GLU A 136 -18.56 2.42 -10.52
CA GLU A 136 -19.47 2.68 -11.64
C GLU A 136 -19.73 4.19 -11.69
N ASN A 137 -19.26 4.82 -12.78
CA ASN A 137 -19.53 6.19 -13.23
C ASN A 137 -18.99 7.35 -12.36
N TYR A 138 -18.01 8.07 -12.93
CA TYR A 138 -17.94 9.52 -12.79
C TYR A 138 -17.87 10.14 -14.19
N ASN A 139 -18.96 10.81 -14.58
CA ASN A 139 -18.92 11.81 -15.64
C ASN A 139 -18.16 13.01 -15.11
N ILE A 140 -17.01 13.30 -15.71
CA ILE A 140 -16.39 14.63 -15.76
C ILE A 140 -15.87 14.84 -17.17
#